data_AF-A0A321LPE4-F1
#
_entry.id   AF-A0A321LPE4-F1
#
_cell.length_a   1.000
_cell.length_b   1.000
_cell.length_c   1.000
_cell.angle_alpha   90.00
_cell.angle_beta   90.00
_cell.angle_gamma   90.00
#
_symmetry.space_group_name_H-M   'P 1'
#
loop_
_entity.id
_entity.type
_entity.pdbx_description
1 polymer ?
#
loop_
_entity_poly.entity_id
_entity_poly.type
_entity_poly.pdbx_seq_one_letter_code
_entity_poly.pdbx_strand_id
1 'polypeptide(L)'
;MLTLLAVVLLVYLFQCMCWAPARAHVFSLSDPQRGRWKKHGFLWGALQRRGYWANPLPPLQPLVVVDWPAFQLTPEAVHTGSASSEPVSWEQAVFSRVEGKLLCNGVKVFEGGADQCKAYLEVLSRLQQARVKDRKKLIQAWLRKATDAETAQERLASFSHKAIWLELAANLQFCILFTTTPVAFYRFGGKALWPTLAAVLAISIFITWQFWRLHRKFFPADGDARFKSLFSILLSPINAVRAADSLARDLFAGFHPVAVAHVVCRRAEFESFAGEQLRTIKFDHSADAGYAGQVQHSLEALLQKAGLEPSHLLDAPKREDHCVSYCPRCLAQYTKARGDCADCGFSPLHAFPEEQGIATSPN
;
A
#
# COMPACT_ATOMS: atom_id res chain seq x y z
N MET A 1 -36.45 10.38 -11.91
CA MET A 1 -35.21 9.99 -12.61
C MET A 1 -33.97 10.64 -12.00
N LEU A 2 -33.93 11.97 -11.81
CA LEU A 2 -32.79 12.68 -11.22
C LEU A 2 -32.40 12.16 -9.82
N THR A 3 -33.37 11.91 -8.93
CA THR A 3 -33.11 11.39 -7.59
C THR A 3 -32.41 10.02 -7.62
N LEU A 4 -32.87 9.10 -8.48
CA LEU A 4 -32.26 7.77 -8.59
C LEU A 4 -30.83 7.87 -9.14
N LEU A 5 -30.61 8.72 -10.16
CA LEU A 5 -29.27 8.96 -10.71
C LEU A 5 -28.33 9.56 -9.65
N ALA A 6 -28.81 10.49 -8.83
CA ALA A 6 -28.05 11.06 -7.73
C ALA A 6 -27.68 10.00 -6.68
N VAL A 7 -28.61 9.11 -6.31
CA VAL A 7 -28.34 8.00 -5.40
C VAL A 7 -27.27 7.06 -5.98
N VAL A 8 -27.39 6.66 -7.24
CA VAL A 8 -26.40 5.79 -7.91
C VAL A 8 -25.02 6.46 -7.97
N LEU A 9 -24.97 7.76 -8.27
CA LEU A 9 -23.73 8.54 -8.28
C LEU A 9 -23.11 8.62 -6.88
N LEU A 10 -23.90 8.87 -5.83
CA LEU A 10 -23.40 8.91 -4.45
C LEU A 10 -22.85 7.54 -4.01
N VAL A 11 -23.54 6.45 -4.34
CA VAL A 11 -23.05 5.09 -4.09
C VAL A 11 -21.74 4.84 -4.83
N TYR A 12 -21.65 5.27 -6.09
CA TYR A 12 -20.41 5.14 -6.87
C TYR A 12 -19.24 5.94 -6.27
N LEU A 13 -19.48 7.20 -5.89
CA LEU A 13 -18.46 8.02 -5.24
C LEU A 13 -17.99 7.38 -3.93
N PHE A 14 -18.91 6.83 -3.13
CA PHE A 14 -18.54 6.10 -1.94
C PHE A 14 -17.67 4.86 -2.24
N GLN A 15 -17.96 4.13 -3.32
CA GLN A 15 -17.14 3.00 -3.78
C GLN A 15 -15.78 3.42 -4.37
N CYS A 16 -15.57 4.70 -4.68
CA CYS A 16 -14.26 5.22 -5.07
C CYS A 16 -13.33 5.41 -3.85
N MET A 17 -13.84 5.28 -2.62
CA MET A 17 -13.02 5.29 -1.42
C MET A 17 -12.35 3.93 -1.19
N CYS A 18 -11.02 3.92 -1.27
CA CYS A 18 -10.20 2.79 -0.87
C CYS A 18 -9.88 2.88 0.62
N TRP A 19 -10.34 1.90 1.40
CA TRP A 19 -10.05 1.79 2.83
C TRP A 19 -8.82 0.91 3.06
N ALA A 20 -7.76 1.51 3.58
CA ALA A 20 -6.50 0.84 3.91
C ALA A 20 -6.20 0.91 5.42
N PRO A 21 -5.44 -0.05 5.98
CA PRO A 21 -4.91 0.06 7.35
C PRO A 21 -4.14 1.38 7.55
N ALA A 22 -4.14 1.93 8.76
CA ALA A 22 -3.48 3.22 9.03
C ALA A 22 -1.97 3.23 8.73
N ARG A 23 -1.31 2.07 8.80
CA ARG A 23 0.12 1.88 8.50
C ARG A 23 0.40 1.57 7.02
N ALA A 24 -0.62 1.25 6.24
CA ALA A 24 -0.43 0.88 4.86
C ALA A 24 -0.09 2.10 3.99
N HIS A 25 0.74 1.85 2.99
CA HIS A 25 1.11 2.81 1.96
C HIS A 25 0.26 2.57 0.72
N VAL A 26 -0.31 3.64 0.17
CA VAL A 26 -1.21 3.57 -0.99
C VAL A 26 -0.55 4.23 -2.19
N PHE A 27 -0.54 3.52 -3.30
CA PHE A 27 -0.01 4.00 -4.57
C PHE A 27 -1.11 3.97 -5.62
N SER A 28 -1.16 4.99 -6.46
CA SER A 28 -2.04 5.02 -7.64
C SER A 28 -1.31 4.42 -8.83
N LEU A 29 -1.94 3.52 -9.57
CA LEU A 29 -1.44 3.03 -10.85
C LEU A 29 -1.96 3.95 -11.95
N SER A 30 -1.07 4.67 -12.61
CA SER A 30 -1.42 5.51 -13.77
C SER A 30 -0.60 5.11 -14.99
N ASP A 31 -1.30 4.73 -16.06
CA ASP A 31 -0.78 4.62 -17.42
C ASP A 31 -0.81 6.02 -18.08
N PRO A 32 0.23 6.51 -18.79
CA PRO A 32 1.46 5.81 -19.20
C PRO A 32 2.76 6.21 -18.48
N GLN A 33 2.74 7.07 -17.46
CA GLN A 33 3.98 7.71 -16.96
C GLN A 33 4.28 7.52 -15.47
N ARG A 34 4.03 6.30 -14.96
CA ARG A 34 4.26 5.88 -13.57
C ARG A 34 3.27 6.52 -12.59
N GLY A 35 2.90 5.72 -11.61
CA GLY A 35 1.98 6.02 -10.54
C GLY A 35 2.45 7.10 -9.57
N ARG A 36 1.59 7.41 -8.59
CA ARG A 36 1.90 8.34 -7.50
C ARG A 36 1.65 7.76 -6.13
N TRP A 37 2.53 8.06 -5.18
CA TRP A 37 2.30 7.79 -3.76
C TRP A 37 1.25 8.75 -3.18
N LYS A 38 0.24 8.20 -2.50
CA LYS A 38 -0.81 8.96 -1.81
C LYS A 38 -0.41 9.13 -0.33
N LYS A 39 0.31 10.21 0.00
CA LYS A 39 0.80 10.48 1.36
C LYS A 39 -0.33 10.73 2.38
N HIS A 40 -1.39 11.40 1.95
CA HIS A 40 -2.50 11.80 2.83
C HIS A 40 -3.77 11.01 2.51
N GLY A 41 -4.36 10.44 3.55
CA GLY A 41 -5.69 9.84 3.53
C GLY A 41 -6.51 10.37 4.69
N PHE A 42 -7.84 10.30 4.57
CA PHE A 42 -8.74 10.68 5.65
C PHE A 42 -8.69 9.59 6.74
N LEU A 43 -8.21 9.93 7.94
CA LEU A 43 -8.14 8.98 9.05
C LEU A 43 -9.52 8.82 9.70
N TRP A 44 -10.04 7.59 9.68
CA TRP A 44 -11.22 7.22 10.43
C TRP A 44 -10.81 6.55 11.74
N GLY A 45 -10.67 7.34 12.81
CA GLY A 45 -10.13 6.90 14.09
C GLY A 45 -10.82 5.67 14.70
N ALA A 46 -12.15 5.60 14.59
CA ALA A 46 -12.94 4.49 15.13
C ALA A 46 -12.61 3.12 14.48
N LEU A 47 -12.07 3.12 13.26
CA LEU A 47 -11.76 1.89 12.51
C LEU A 47 -10.24 1.68 12.36
N GLN A 48 -9.40 2.62 12.81
CA GLN A 48 -7.95 2.60 12.59
C GLN A 48 -7.59 2.41 11.10
N ARG A 49 -8.41 3.00 10.21
CA ARG A 49 -8.26 2.92 8.76
C ARG A 49 -8.17 4.31 8.15
N ARG A 50 -7.44 4.40 7.03
CA ARG A 50 -7.35 5.60 6.20
C ARG A 50 -8.14 5.38 4.91
N GLY A 51 -8.97 6.36 4.57
CA GLY A 51 -9.69 6.43 3.31
C GLY A 51 -8.88 7.21 2.27
N TYR A 52 -8.73 6.63 1.09
CA TYR A 52 -8.06 7.26 -0.05
C TYR A 52 -9.01 7.31 -1.25
N TRP A 53 -9.06 8.43 -1.94
CA TRP A 53 -9.85 8.58 -3.16
C TRP A 53 -9.10 8.00 -4.36
N ALA A 54 -9.71 7.01 -5.00
CA ALA A 54 -9.36 6.62 -6.36
C ALA A 54 -9.93 7.63 -7.36
N ASN A 55 -9.42 7.61 -8.60
CA ASN A 55 -9.95 8.47 -9.66
C ASN A 55 -11.41 8.09 -9.99
N PRO A 56 -12.40 8.96 -9.73
CA PRO A 56 -13.82 8.65 -9.97
C PRO A 56 -14.22 8.79 -11.45
N LEU A 57 -13.29 9.17 -12.33
CA LEU A 57 -13.57 9.37 -13.75
C LEU A 57 -12.65 8.50 -14.61
N PRO A 58 -13.12 8.04 -15.79
CA PRO A 58 -12.27 7.46 -16.81
C PRO A 58 -11.10 8.38 -17.23
N PRO A 59 -9.90 7.84 -17.52
CA PRO A 59 -9.51 6.45 -17.30
C PRO A 59 -9.41 6.15 -15.80
N LEU A 60 -10.09 5.08 -15.38
CA LEU A 60 -10.06 4.63 -13.98
C LEU A 60 -8.63 4.22 -13.62
N GLN A 61 -8.16 4.69 -12.46
CA GLN A 61 -6.81 4.45 -11.99
C GLN A 61 -6.84 3.60 -10.72
N PRO A 62 -6.49 2.30 -10.81
CA PRO A 62 -6.54 1.43 -9.66
C PRO A 62 -5.55 1.87 -8.57
N LEU A 63 -5.96 1.70 -7.32
CA LEU A 63 -5.10 1.91 -6.16
C LEU A 63 -4.50 0.57 -5.68
N VAL A 64 -3.20 0.60 -5.39
CA VAL A 64 -2.45 -0.48 -4.76
C VAL A 64 -2.28 -0.14 -3.29
N VAL A 65 -2.50 -1.13 -2.41
CA VAL A 65 -2.31 -0.99 -0.97
C VAL A 65 -1.19 -1.95 -0.55
N VAL A 66 -0.14 -1.41 0.07
CA VAL A 66 0.98 -2.19 0.56
C VAL A 66 1.12 -1.96 2.05
N ASP A 67 1.02 -3.03 2.83
CA ASP A 67 1.22 -2.97 4.29
C ASP A 67 2.39 -3.86 4.70
N TRP A 68 3.27 -3.31 5.53
CA TRP A 68 4.41 -4.02 6.10
C TRP A 68 4.07 -4.47 7.52
N PRO A 69 4.31 -5.73 7.89
CA PRO A 69 3.91 -6.24 9.19
C PRO A 69 4.53 -5.44 10.33
N ALA A 70 3.74 -5.29 11.40
CA ALA A 70 4.18 -4.68 12.64
C ALA A 70 5.15 -5.57 13.42
N PHE A 71 5.11 -6.88 13.16
CA PHE A 71 5.95 -7.83 13.87
C PHE A 71 7.42 -7.73 13.46
N GLN A 72 8.30 -8.02 14.40
CA GLN A 72 9.74 -8.10 14.17
C GLN A 72 10.21 -9.53 14.42
N LEU A 73 11.16 -9.99 13.63
CA LEU A 73 11.62 -11.37 13.64
C LEU A 73 13.05 -11.43 14.15
N THR A 74 13.28 -12.17 15.23
CA THR A 74 14.61 -12.52 15.72
C THR A 74 14.81 -14.04 15.62
N PRO A 75 16.06 -14.54 15.62
CA PRO A 75 16.30 -15.98 15.66
C PRO A 75 15.68 -16.67 16.89
N GLU A 76 15.50 -15.95 17.99
CA GLU A 76 15.01 -16.47 19.27
C GLU A 76 13.49 -16.32 19.42
N ALA A 77 12.89 -15.26 18.88
CA ALA A 77 11.48 -14.94 19.12
C ALA A 77 10.79 -14.18 17.98
N VAL A 78 9.47 -14.00 18.13
CA VAL A 78 8.67 -13.05 17.36
C VAL A 78 8.19 -11.92 18.27
N HIS A 79 8.40 -10.67 17.86
CA HIS A 79 7.87 -9.50 18.54
C HIS A 79 6.58 -9.09 17.84
N THR A 80 5.45 -9.03 18.55
CA THR A 80 4.13 -8.83 17.92
C THR A 80 3.81 -7.38 17.52
N GLY A 81 4.72 -6.45 17.78
CA GLY A 81 4.61 -5.03 17.38
C GLY A 81 3.80 -4.15 18.32
N SER A 82 3.32 -4.69 19.45
CA SER A 82 2.89 -3.85 20.58
C SER A 82 4.12 -3.42 21.35
N ALA A 83 4.30 -2.11 21.59
CA ALA A 83 5.44 -1.58 22.35
C ALA A 83 5.57 -2.20 23.75
N SER A 84 4.50 -2.79 24.28
CA SER A 84 4.44 -3.46 25.58
C SER A 84 4.46 -4.99 25.53
N SER A 85 4.44 -5.62 24.35
CA SER A 85 4.40 -7.09 24.29
C SER A 85 5.81 -7.67 24.47
N GLU A 86 5.96 -8.56 25.44
CA GLU A 86 7.16 -9.38 25.56
C GLU A 86 7.36 -10.23 24.30
N PRO A 87 8.62 -10.47 23.89
CA PRO A 87 8.93 -11.36 22.78
C PRO A 87 8.37 -12.76 23.03
N VAL A 88 7.69 -13.33 22.03
CA VAL A 88 7.14 -14.69 22.11
C VAL A 88 8.15 -15.66 21.52
N SER A 89 8.68 -16.57 22.33
CA SER A 89 9.59 -17.63 21.88
C SER A 89 8.94 -18.46 20.78
N TRP A 90 9.71 -18.88 19.79
CA TRP A 90 9.19 -19.66 18.66
C TRP A 90 8.50 -20.97 19.08
N GLU A 91 8.91 -21.54 20.22
CA GLU A 91 8.37 -22.77 20.81
C GLU A 91 6.99 -22.53 21.45
N GLN A 92 6.68 -21.29 21.84
CA GLN A 92 5.41 -20.88 22.45
C GLN A 92 4.48 -20.17 21.47
N ALA A 93 4.96 -19.82 20.28
CA ALA A 93 4.21 -19.05 19.30
C ALA A 93 3.18 -19.93 18.58
N VAL A 94 1.89 -19.66 18.75
CA VAL A 94 0.81 -20.31 18.00
C VAL A 94 0.24 -19.31 17.01
N PHE A 95 0.48 -19.55 15.72
CA PHE A 95 -0.01 -18.71 14.64
C PHE A 95 -1.34 -19.23 14.09
N SER A 96 -2.32 -18.35 13.96
CA SER A 96 -3.61 -18.67 13.35
C SER A 96 -4.10 -17.54 12.44
N ARG A 97 -5.00 -17.89 11.51
CA ARG A 97 -5.59 -16.95 10.56
C ARG A 97 -7.09 -16.90 10.74
N VAL A 98 -7.64 -15.70 10.94
CA VAL A 98 -9.07 -15.47 11.10
C VAL A 98 -9.47 -14.25 10.26
N GLU A 99 -10.28 -14.43 9.22
CA GLU A 99 -10.89 -13.33 8.45
C GLU A 99 -9.91 -12.23 7.97
N GLY A 100 -8.77 -12.62 7.39
CA GLY A 100 -7.76 -11.64 6.93
C GLY A 100 -6.92 -11.03 8.06
N LYS A 101 -7.03 -11.56 9.29
CA LYS A 101 -6.13 -11.26 10.40
C LYS A 101 -5.20 -12.44 10.63
N LEU A 102 -3.95 -12.13 10.91
CA LEU A 102 -2.95 -13.06 11.40
C LEU A 102 -2.79 -12.83 12.90
N LEU A 103 -2.94 -13.89 13.68
CA LEU A 103 -2.87 -13.87 15.13
C LEU A 103 -1.66 -14.67 15.60
N CYS A 104 -1.01 -14.22 16.68
CA CYS A 104 -0.01 -14.96 17.45
C CYS A 104 -0.50 -15.06 18.89
N ASN A 105 -0.75 -16.28 19.38
CA ASN A 105 -1.33 -16.52 20.72
C ASN A 105 -2.63 -15.73 20.95
N GLY A 106 -3.47 -15.63 19.91
CA GLY A 106 -4.73 -14.88 19.94
C GLY A 106 -4.59 -13.35 19.77
N VAL A 107 -3.37 -12.81 19.80
CA VAL A 107 -3.10 -11.37 19.61
C VAL A 107 -2.90 -11.07 18.12
N LYS A 108 -3.56 -10.02 17.62
CA LYS A 108 -3.45 -9.60 16.21
C LYS A 108 -2.06 -9.04 15.91
N VAL A 109 -1.31 -9.72 15.04
CA VAL A 109 0.04 -9.29 14.59
C VAL A 109 0.02 -8.60 13.23
N PHE A 110 -0.97 -8.94 12.39
CA PHE A 110 -1.12 -8.38 11.05
C PHE A 110 -2.58 -8.45 10.57
N GLU A 111 -2.99 -7.51 9.73
CA GLU A 111 -4.32 -7.46 9.10
C GLU A 111 -4.15 -7.07 7.63
N GLY A 112 -4.63 -7.90 6.71
CA GLY A 112 -4.48 -7.67 5.27
C GLY A 112 -5.25 -8.68 4.42
N GLY A 113 -4.98 -8.69 3.11
CA GLY A 113 -5.58 -9.65 2.18
C GLY A 113 -5.28 -11.10 2.55
N ALA A 114 -6.16 -12.03 2.17
CA ALA A 114 -6.03 -13.44 2.55
C ALA A 114 -4.72 -14.08 2.07
N ASP A 115 -4.25 -13.70 0.88
CA ASP A 115 -2.99 -14.14 0.30
C ASP A 115 -1.77 -13.57 1.02
N GLN A 116 -1.85 -12.31 1.46
CA GLN A 116 -0.78 -11.71 2.25
C GLN A 116 -0.67 -12.39 3.63
N CYS A 117 -1.79 -12.58 4.30
CA CYS A 117 -1.86 -13.32 5.56
C CYS A 117 -1.34 -14.76 5.40
N LYS A 118 -1.66 -15.43 4.29
CA LYS A 118 -1.14 -16.76 3.99
C LYS A 118 0.39 -16.75 3.79
N ALA A 119 0.90 -15.79 3.02
CA ALA A 119 2.33 -15.66 2.76
C ALA A 119 3.12 -15.42 4.05
N TYR A 120 2.62 -14.56 4.95
CA TYR A 120 3.24 -14.34 6.25
C TYR A 120 3.11 -15.54 7.18
N LEU A 121 1.97 -16.21 7.22
CA LEU A 121 1.80 -17.45 7.98
C LEU A 121 2.81 -18.52 7.54
N GLU A 122 3.02 -18.70 6.23
CA GLU A 122 4.00 -19.65 5.70
C GLU A 122 5.43 -19.34 6.18
N VAL A 123 5.82 -18.06 6.17
CA VAL A 123 7.13 -17.62 6.67
C VAL A 123 7.27 -17.90 8.17
N LEU A 124 6.26 -17.54 8.96
CA LEU A 124 6.26 -17.75 10.41
C LEU A 124 6.29 -19.23 10.78
N SER A 125 5.50 -20.08 10.10
CA SER A 125 5.53 -21.54 10.30
C SER A 125 6.88 -22.15 9.92
N ARG A 126 7.50 -21.68 8.84
CA ARG A 126 8.86 -22.13 8.45
C ARG A 126 9.91 -21.73 9.48
N LEU A 127 9.82 -20.54 10.06
CA LEU A 127 10.73 -20.09 11.12
C LEU A 127 10.54 -20.88 12.42
N GLN A 128 9.29 -21.16 12.78
CA GLN A 128 8.96 -21.99 13.94
C GLN A 128 9.56 -23.39 13.85
N GLN A 129 9.51 -24.02 12.66
CA GLN A 129 10.05 -25.37 12.43
C GLN A 129 11.57 -25.42 12.25
N ALA A 130 12.20 -24.29 11.93
CA ALA A 130 13.64 -24.22 11.68
C ALA A 130 14.45 -24.24 12.98
N ARG A 131 15.66 -24.81 12.90
CA ARG A 131 16.64 -24.73 13.99
C ARG A 131 17.08 -23.27 14.17
N VAL A 132 17.41 -22.88 15.41
CA VAL A 132 17.83 -21.51 15.77
C VAL A 132 18.91 -20.96 14.82
N LYS A 133 19.92 -21.77 14.51
CA LYS A 133 21.02 -21.42 13.59
C LYS A 133 20.57 -21.08 12.16
N ASP A 134 19.47 -21.65 11.69
CA ASP A 134 18.97 -21.50 10.32
C ASP A 134 17.95 -20.35 10.20
N ARG A 135 17.33 -19.93 11.33
CA ARG A 135 16.30 -18.87 11.36
C ARG A 135 16.83 -17.54 10.83
N LYS A 136 18.05 -17.13 11.20
CA LYS A 136 18.68 -15.90 10.68
C LYS A 136 18.76 -15.89 9.14
N LYS A 137 19.18 -17.00 8.55
CA LYS A 137 19.26 -17.14 7.08
C LYS A 137 17.88 -17.09 6.43
N LEU A 138 16.87 -17.69 7.06
CA LEU A 138 15.48 -17.64 6.57
C LEU A 138 14.89 -16.22 6.63
N ILE A 139 15.15 -15.47 7.71
CA ILE A 139 14.73 -14.07 7.85
C ILE A 139 15.37 -13.22 6.75
N GLN A 140 16.68 -13.34 6.55
CA GLN A 140 17.39 -12.62 5.48
C GLN A 140 16.87 -12.99 4.08
N ALA A 141 16.61 -14.27 3.82
CA ALA A 141 16.04 -14.72 2.56
C ALA A 141 14.63 -14.16 2.31
N TRP A 142 13.80 -14.09 3.35
CA TRP A 142 12.48 -13.47 3.28
C TRP A 142 12.57 -11.95 3.02
N LEU A 143 13.43 -11.23 3.74
CA LEU A 143 13.64 -9.79 3.53
C LEU A 143 14.15 -9.48 2.12
N ARG A 144 15.10 -10.27 1.61
CA ARG A 144 15.59 -10.16 0.23
C ARG A 144 14.47 -10.39 -0.79
N LYS A 145 13.60 -11.39 -0.56
CA LYS A 145 12.44 -11.64 -1.42
C LYS A 145 11.42 -10.50 -1.35
N ALA A 146 11.15 -9.96 -0.16
CA ALA A 146 10.21 -8.86 0.03
C ALA A 146 10.72 -7.54 -0.60
N THR A 147 12.04 -7.36 -0.66
CA THR A 147 12.69 -6.20 -1.28
C THR A 147 13.11 -6.46 -2.74
N ASP A 148 12.57 -7.48 -3.40
CA ASP A 148 12.86 -7.78 -4.79
C ASP A 148 12.04 -6.91 -5.75
N ALA A 149 12.65 -5.81 -6.19
CA ALA A 149 12.05 -4.87 -7.14
C ALA A 149 11.82 -5.48 -8.55
N GLU A 150 12.66 -6.42 -8.97
CA GLU A 150 12.55 -7.02 -10.31
C GLU A 150 11.31 -7.91 -10.37
N THR A 151 11.12 -8.79 -9.38
CA THR A 151 9.90 -9.60 -9.27
C THR A 151 8.65 -8.72 -9.12
N ALA A 152 8.73 -7.60 -8.38
CA ALA A 152 7.63 -6.64 -8.28
C ALA A 152 7.31 -6.00 -9.65
N GLN A 153 8.33 -5.64 -10.43
CA GLN A 153 8.18 -5.06 -11.77
C GLN A 153 7.56 -6.05 -12.75
N GLU A 154 8.03 -7.29 -12.78
CA GLU A 154 7.45 -8.36 -13.60
C GLU A 154 5.99 -8.60 -13.25
N ARG A 155 5.66 -8.60 -11.95
CA ARG A 155 4.29 -8.77 -11.48
C ARG A 155 3.39 -7.62 -11.93
N LEU A 156 3.86 -6.38 -11.85
CA LEU A 156 3.12 -5.21 -12.35
C LEU A 156 2.93 -5.28 -13.86
N ALA A 157 3.99 -5.53 -14.63
CA ALA A 157 3.93 -5.61 -16.09
C ALA A 157 2.96 -6.72 -16.53
N SER A 158 3.01 -7.89 -15.88
CA SER A 158 2.11 -9.01 -16.14
C SER A 158 0.65 -8.67 -15.79
N PHE A 159 0.43 -7.86 -14.76
CA PHE A 159 -0.90 -7.39 -14.37
C PHE A 159 -1.42 -6.37 -15.39
N SER A 160 -0.70 -5.28 -15.63
CA SER A 160 -1.08 -4.22 -16.55
C SER A 160 -1.44 -4.76 -17.92
N HIS A 161 -0.58 -5.60 -18.52
CA HIS A 161 -0.87 -6.19 -19.83
C HIS A 161 -2.15 -7.03 -19.86
N LYS A 162 -2.44 -7.79 -18.79
CA LYS A 162 -3.63 -8.65 -18.74
C LYS A 162 -4.89 -7.91 -18.28
N ALA A 163 -4.75 -6.77 -17.60
CA ALA A 163 -5.84 -5.97 -17.08
C ALA A 163 -6.47 -5.03 -18.13
N ILE A 164 -5.80 -4.77 -19.26
CA ILE A 164 -6.28 -3.85 -20.32
C ILE A 164 -7.75 -4.10 -20.69
N TRP A 165 -8.14 -5.35 -20.96
CA TRP A 165 -9.52 -5.67 -21.35
C TRP A 165 -10.53 -5.47 -20.22
N LEU A 166 -10.11 -5.71 -18.97
CA LEU A 166 -10.94 -5.46 -17.80
C LEU A 166 -11.15 -3.95 -17.62
N GLU A 167 -10.08 -3.16 -17.73
CA GLU A 167 -10.11 -1.71 -17.61
C GLU A 167 -10.94 -1.07 -18.72
N LEU A 168 -10.77 -1.49 -19.98
CA LEU A 168 -11.59 -1.02 -21.09
C LEU A 168 -13.07 -1.31 -20.88
N ALA A 169 -13.42 -2.54 -20.46
CA ALA A 169 -14.80 -2.91 -20.18
C ALA A 169 -15.39 -2.14 -18.98
N ALA A 170 -14.60 -1.91 -17.92
CA ALA A 170 -15.01 -1.12 -16.77
C ALA A 170 -15.27 0.36 -17.11
N ASN A 171 -14.39 0.97 -17.92
CA ASN A 171 -14.59 2.33 -18.42
C ASN A 171 -15.82 2.41 -19.34
N LEU A 172 -16.03 1.40 -20.20
CA LEU A 172 -17.24 1.32 -21.04
C LEU A 172 -18.52 1.20 -20.18
N GLN A 173 -18.50 0.34 -19.16
CA GLN A 173 -19.62 0.20 -18.21
C GLN A 173 -19.93 1.51 -17.51
N PHE A 174 -18.90 2.27 -17.10
CA PHE A 174 -19.07 3.61 -16.53
C PHE A 174 -19.81 4.53 -17.50
N CYS A 175 -19.35 4.63 -18.75
CA CYS A 175 -19.98 5.47 -19.77
C CYS A 175 -21.43 5.05 -20.06
N ILE A 176 -21.73 3.75 -20.00
CA ILE A 176 -23.10 3.26 -20.17
C ILE A 176 -23.98 3.69 -19.00
N LEU A 177 -23.54 3.49 -17.76
CA LEU A 177 -24.32 3.81 -16.57
C LEU A 177 -24.56 5.32 -16.39
N PHE A 178 -23.51 6.13 -16.54
CA PHE A 178 -23.55 7.55 -16.16
C PHE A 178 -23.81 8.51 -17.33
N THR A 179 -23.65 8.07 -18.58
CA THR A 179 -23.84 8.93 -19.76
C THR A 179 -24.89 8.37 -20.70
N THR A 180 -24.72 7.14 -21.16
CA THR A 180 -25.60 6.55 -22.19
C THR A 180 -26.99 6.30 -21.64
N THR A 181 -27.12 5.74 -20.43
CA THR A 181 -28.41 5.44 -19.81
C THR A 181 -29.24 6.72 -19.59
N PRO A 182 -28.74 7.79 -18.95
CA PRO A 182 -29.51 9.02 -18.80
C PRO A 182 -29.95 9.62 -20.14
N VAL A 183 -29.05 9.67 -21.13
CA VAL A 183 -29.36 10.23 -22.46
C VAL A 183 -30.39 9.37 -23.20
N ALA A 184 -30.27 8.05 -23.14
CA ALA A 184 -31.20 7.14 -23.80
C ALA A 184 -32.61 7.20 -23.18
N PHE A 185 -32.70 7.26 -21.85
CA PHE A 185 -33.99 7.45 -21.17
C PHE A 185 -34.60 8.82 -21.45
N TYR A 186 -33.77 9.88 -21.51
CA TYR A 186 -34.25 11.21 -21.87
C TYR A 186 -34.84 11.26 -23.29
N ARG A 187 -34.21 10.57 -24.26
CA ARG A 187 -34.66 10.59 -25.67
C ARG A 187 -35.74 9.58 -26.01
N PHE A 188 -35.67 8.36 -25.47
CA PHE A 188 -36.51 7.23 -25.87
C PHE A 188 -37.46 6.75 -24.76
N GLY A 189 -37.41 7.37 -23.58
CA GLY A 189 -38.23 7.00 -22.43
C GLY A 189 -37.99 5.54 -22.01
N GLY A 190 -39.07 4.87 -21.62
CA GLY A 190 -39.02 3.47 -21.17
C GLY A 190 -38.57 2.45 -22.23
N LYS A 191 -38.64 2.79 -23.53
CA LYS A 191 -38.19 1.88 -24.60
C LYS A 191 -36.68 1.60 -24.55
N ALA A 192 -35.90 2.51 -23.94
CA ALA A 192 -34.46 2.31 -23.73
C ALA A 192 -34.13 1.32 -22.61
N LEU A 193 -35.08 0.96 -21.74
CA LEU A 193 -34.82 0.16 -20.54
C LEU A 193 -34.20 -1.21 -20.88
N TRP A 194 -34.88 -2.00 -21.70
CA TRP A 194 -34.46 -3.36 -22.06
C TRP A 194 -33.11 -3.43 -22.78
N PRO A 195 -32.85 -2.65 -23.85
CA PRO A 195 -31.54 -2.70 -24.51
C PRO A 195 -30.41 -2.20 -23.61
N THR A 196 -30.66 -1.18 -22.78
CA THR A 196 -29.66 -0.69 -21.83
C THR A 196 -29.34 -1.73 -20.77
N LEU A 197 -30.37 -2.37 -20.21
CA LEU A 197 -30.21 -3.45 -19.23
C LEU A 197 -29.43 -4.63 -19.82
N ALA A 198 -29.75 -5.02 -21.06
CA ALA A 198 -29.03 -6.08 -21.77
C ALA A 198 -27.55 -5.73 -21.99
N ALA A 199 -27.24 -4.49 -22.38
CA ALA A 199 -25.86 -4.02 -22.55
C ALA A 199 -25.08 -4.01 -21.23
N VAL A 200 -25.66 -3.45 -20.17
CA VAL A 200 -25.08 -3.42 -18.81
C VAL A 200 -24.80 -4.84 -18.32
N LEU A 201 -25.74 -5.77 -18.51
CA LEU A 201 -25.59 -7.17 -18.08
C LEU A 201 -24.50 -7.88 -18.89
N ALA A 202 -24.48 -7.73 -20.22
CA ALA A 202 -23.47 -8.34 -21.08
C ALA A 202 -22.05 -7.89 -20.70
N ILE A 203 -21.86 -6.59 -20.45
CA ILE A 203 -20.56 -6.05 -20.04
C ILE A 203 -20.22 -6.48 -18.60
N SER A 204 -21.17 -6.50 -17.67
CA SER A 204 -20.93 -7.03 -16.32
C SER A 204 -20.50 -8.51 -16.35
N ILE A 205 -21.10 -9.34 -17.20
CA ILE A 205 -20.69 -10.75 -17.38
C ILE A 205 -19.25 -10.82 -17.90
N PHE A 206 -18.91 -10.00 -18.91
CA PHE A 206 -17.56 -9.94 -19.44
C PHE A 206 -16.53 -9.48 -18.39
N ILE A 207 -16.83 -8.41 -17.64
CA ILE A 207 -16.01 -7.92 -16.52
C ILE A 207 -15.82 -9.04 -15.48
N THR A 208 -16.91 -9.70 -15.07
CA THR A 208 -16.87 -10.80 -14.09
C THR A 208 -15.96 -11.94 -14.57
N TRP A 209 -16.06 -12.32 -15.84
CA TRP A 209 -15.21 -13.36 -16.42
C TRP A 209 -13.73 -12.97 -16.45
N GLN A 210 -13.41 -11.74 -16.87
CA GLN A 210 -12.04 -11.24 -16.85
C GLN A 210 -11.48 -11.15 -15.43
N PHE A 211 -12.27 -10.62 -14.50
CA PHE A 211 -11.92 -10.58 -13.07
C PHE A 211 -11.62 -11.98 -12.54
N TRP A 212 -12.46 -12.98 -12.83
CA TRP A 212 -12.22 -14.36 -12.41
C TRP A 212 -10.89 -14.91 -12.92
N ARG A 213 -10.58 -14.70 -14.21
CA ARG A 213 -9.34 -15.17 -14.84
C ARG A 213 -8.11 -14.51 -14.20
N LEU A 214 -8.15 -13.20 -14.00
CA LEU A 214 -7.05 -12.45 -13.38
C LEU A 214 -6.89 -12.84 -11.92
N HIS A 215 -7.99 -12.91 -11.16
CA HIS A 215 -7.97 -13.29 -9.76
C HIS A 215 -7.40 -14.69 -9.56
N ARG A 216 -7.82 -15.67 -10.37
CA ARG A 216 -7.28 -17.04 -10.29
C ARG A 216 -5.78 -17.08 -10.58
N LYS A 217 -5.28 -16.21 -11.46
CA LYS A 217 -3.87 -16.14 -11.83
C LYS A 217 -3.02 -15.49 -10.73
N PHE A 218 -3.43 -14.33 -10.23
CA PHE A 218 -2.63 -13.54 -9.28
C PHE A 218 -2.87 -13.90 -7.82
N PHE A 219 -4.05 -14.47 -7.52
CA PHE A 219 -4.49 -14.82 -6.17
C PHE A 219 -5.07 -16.25 -6.13
N PRO A 220 -4.21 -17.28 -6.35
CA PRO A 220 -4.68 -18.66 -6.42
C PRO A 220 -5.18 -19.18 -5.08
N ALA A 221 -4.67 -18.66 -3.95
CA ALA A 221 -4.97 -19.17 -2.62
C ALA A 221 -6.23 -18.58 -1.97
N ASP A 222 -6.79 -17.51 -2.53
CA ASP A 222 -8.00 -16.87 -2.04
C ASP A 222 -9.25 -17.33 -2.82
N GLY A 223 -9.67 -18.59 -2.58
CA GLY A 223 -10.82 -19.20 -3.25
C GLY A 223 -12.16 -18.60 -2.81
N ASP A 224 -12.35 -18.41 -1.51
CA ASP A 224 -13.63 -18.00 -0.93
C ASP A 224 -13.95 -16.53 -1.21
N ALA A 225 -12.97 -15.63 -1.07
CA ALA A 225 -13.19 -14.21 -1.38
C ALA A 225 -13.42 -13.99 -2.88
N ARG A 226 -12.88 -14.88 -3.73
CA ARG A 226 -13.13 -14.86 -5.18
C ARG A 226 -14.61 -14.99 -5.48
N PHE A 227 -15.30 -15.99 -4.93
CA PHE A 227 -16.73 -16.18 -5.19
C PHE A 227 -17.57 -15.00 -4.71
N LYS A 228 -17.32 -14.50 -3.48
CA LYS A 228 -18.01 -13.32 -2.95
C LYS A 228 -17.84 -12.10 -3.86
N SER A 229 -16.61 -11.85 -4.32
CA SER A 229 -16.32 -10.74 -5.21
C SER A 229 -16.97 -10.90 -6.59
N LEU A 230 -17.01 -12.13 -7.13
CA LEU A 230 -17.67 -12.41 -8.42
C LEU A 230 -19.17 -12.10 -8.36
N PHE A 231 -19.88 -12.59 -7.34
CA PHE A 231 -21.31 -12.29 -7.20
C PHE A 231 -21.54 -10.80 -7.02
N SER A 232 -20.70 -10.13 -6.23
CA SER A 232 -20.77 -8.68 -6.03
C SER A 232 -20.56 -7.89 -7.33
N ILE A 233 -19.61 -8.29 -8.17
CA ILE A 233 -19.31 -7.67 -9.47
C ILE A 233 -20.42 -7.97 -10.49
N LEU A 234 -20.91 -9.20 -10.53
CA LEU A 234 -21.94 -9.63 -11.48
C LEU A 234 -23.29 -8.94 -11.21
N LEU A 235 -23.69 -8.87 -9.94
CA LEU A 235 -24.99 -8.35 -9.52
C LEU A 235 -25.02 -6.83 -9.35
N SER A 236 -23.85 -6.19 -9.22
CA SER A 236 -23.75 -4.73 -9.09
C SER A 236 -22.88 -4.14 -10.20
N PRO A 237 -23.51 -3.50 -11.21
CA PRO A 237 -22.78 -2.78 -12.25
C PRO A 237 -21.80 -1.73 -11.71
N ILE A 238 -22.09 -1.14 -10.55
CA ILE A 238 -21.22 -0.15 -9.90
C ILE A 238 -19.92 -0.83 -9.39
N ASN A 239 -20.05 -2.02 -8.78
CA ASN A 239 -18.88 -2.82 -8.40
C ASN A 239 -18.10 -3.30 -9.62
N ALA A 240 -18.77 -3.59 -10.73
CA ALA A 240 -18.13 -4.00 -11.99
C ALA A 240 -17.21 -2.91 -12.54
N VAL A 241 -17.62 -1.63 -12.47
CA VAL A 241 -16.76 -0.49 -12.83
C VAL A 241 -15.46 -0.45 -11.99
N ARG A 242 -15.49 -0.94 -10.75
CA ARG A 242 -14.35 -0.90 -9.81
C ARG A 242 -13.65 -2.25 -9.63
N ALA A 243 -13.87 -3.19 -10.56
CA ALA A 243 -13.30 -4.54 -10.48
C ALA A 243 -11.76 -4.54 -10.53
N ALA A 244 -11.16 -3.64 -11.32
CA ALA A 244 -9.71 -3.52 -11.42
C ALA A 244 -9.05 -3.05 -10.10
N ASP A 245 -9.68 -2.11 -9.38
CA ASP A 245 -9.21 -1.64 -8.08
C ASP A 245 -9.14 -2.77 -7.05
N SER A 246 -10.13 -3.67 -7.08
CA SER A 246 -10.18 -4.80 -6.14
C SER A 246 -9.03 -5.78 -6.37
N LEU A 247 -8.62 -6.00 -7.63
CA LEU A 247 -7.45 -6.83 -7.96
C LEU A 247 -6.13 -6.13 -7.66
N ALA A 248 -6.03 -4.83 -7.97
CA ALA A 248 -4.80 -4.06 -7.79
C ALA A 248 -4.46 -3.87 -6.31
N ARG A 249 -5.48 -3.77 -5.45
CA ARG A 249 -5.33 -3.56 -4.01
C ARG A 249 -4.29 -4.49 -3.38
N ASP A 250 -4.41 -5.80 -3.63
CA ASP A 250 -3.55 -6.82 -3.02
C ASP A 250 -2.42 -7.30 -3.96
N LEU A 251 -2.22 -6.64 -5.09
CA LEU A 251 -1.29 -7.07 -6.14
C LEU A 251 0.13 -7.30 -5.63
N PHE A 252 0.58 -6.51 -4.66
CA PHE A 252 1.92 -6.59 -4.08
C PHE A 252 1.93 -7.19 -2.67
N ALA A 253 0.99 -8.09 -2.37
CA ALA A 253 1.00 -8.86 -1.14
C ALA A 253 2.38 -9.51 -0.90
N GLY A 254 3.00 -9.17 0.23
CA GLY A 254 4.29 -9.71 0.67
C GLY A 254 5.54 -8.94 0.20
N PHE A 255 5.38 -7.87 -0.59
CA PHE A 255 6.48 -6.97 -0.92
C PHE A 255 6.63 -5.85 0.12
N HIS A 256 7.85 -5.38 0.28
CA HIS A 256 8.14 -4.20 1.08
C HIS A 256 7.68 -2.94 0.32
N PRO A 257 7.05 -1.94 1.00
CA PRO A 257 6.56 -0.72 0.36
C PRO A 257 7.59 0.01 -0.52
N VAL A 258 8.87 0.03 -0.13
CA VAL A 258 9.95 0.67 -0.91
C VAL A 258 10.19 -0.03 -2.25
N ALA A 259 10.12 -1.37 -2.30
CA ALA A 259 10.25 -2.11 -3.56
C ALA A 259 9.07 -1.81 -4.50
N VAL A 260 7.85 -1.70 -3.95
CA VAL A 260 6.67 -1.31 -4.73
C VAL A 260 6.77 0.14 -5.20
N ALA A 261 7.23 1.05 -4.34
CA ALA A 261 7.44 2.45 -4.70
C ALA A 261 8.46 2.61 -5.84
N HIS A 262 9.53 1.82 -5.85
CA HIS A 262 10.53 1.82 -6.92
C HIS A 262 9.91 1.53 -8.29
N VAL A 263 9.00 0.55 -8.32
CA VAL A 263 8.35 0.09 -9.55
C VAL A 263 7.21 1.03 -9.97
N VAL A 264 6.41 1.49 -9.01
CA VAL A 264 5.19 2.25 -9.28
C VAL A 264 5.46 3.74 -9.44
N CYS A 265 6.34 4.35 -8.65
CA CYS A 265 6.48 5.80 -8.59
C CYS A 265 7.49 6.36 -9.60
N ARG A 266 7.37 7.66 -9.87
CA ARG A 266 8.42 8.44 -10.54
C ARG A 266 9.67 8.53 -9.65
N ARG A 267 10.85 8.72 -10.26
CA ARG A 267 12.13 8.72 -9.53
C ARG A 267 12.15 9.68 -8.33
N ALA A 268 11.73 10.93 -8.51
CA ALA A 268 11.69 11.91 -7.43
C ALA A 268 10.74 11.52 -6.28
N GLU A 269 9.56 10.99 -6.59
CA GLU A 269 8.62 10.52 -5.57
C GLU A 269 9.14 9.26 -4.87
N PHE A 270 9.75 8.34 -5.61
CA PHE A 270 10.41 7.16 -5.05
C PHE A 270 11.54 7.54 -4.09
N GLU A 271 12.40 8.48 -4.49
CA GLU A 271 13.51 8.98 -3.67
C GLU A 271 13.02 9.60 -2.35
N SER A 272 11.99 10.46 -2.43
CA SER A 272 11.35 11.06 -1.27
C SER A 272 10.76 10.00 -0.33
N PHE A 273 10.01 9.05 -0.89
CA PHE A 273 9.40 7.95 -0.13
C PHE A 273 10.45 7.04 0.52
N ALA A 274 11.47 6.63 -0.24
CA ALA A 274 12.55 5.78 0.23
C ALA A 274 13.34 6.44 1.36
N GLY A 275 13.65 7.73 1.25
CA GLY A 275 14.31 8.49 2.31
C GLY A 275 13.47 8.54 3.58
N GLU A 276 12.15 8.74 3.48
CA GLU A 276 11.26 8.73 4.64
C GLU A 276 11.24 7.36 5.35
N GLN A 277 11.22 6.27 4.57
CA GLN A 277 11.27 4.91 5.11
C GLN A 277 12.63 4.58 5.75
N LEU A 278 13.73 4.95 5.09
CA LEU A 278 15.08 4.71 5.60
C LEU A 278 15.35 5.48 6.89
N ARG A 279 14.97 6.77 6.96
CA ARG A 279 15.07 7.58 8.18
C ARG A 279 14.18 7.02 9.29
N THR A 280 12.97 6.56 8.95
CA THR A 280 12.09 5.92 9.94
C THR A 280 12.74 4.71 10.58
N ILE A 281 13.37 3.83 9.80
CA ILE A 281 14.04 2.64 10.35
C ILE A 281 15.31 3.00 11.11
N LYS A 282 16.15 3.90 10.57
CA LYS A 282 17.42 4.30 11.18
C LYS A 282 17.24 5.00 12.54
N PHE A 283 16.18 5.79 12.68
CA PHE A 283 15.90 6.59 13.86
C PHE A 283 14.72 6.03 14.68
N ASP A 284 14.37 4.76 14.54
CA ASP A 284 13.39 4.09 15.41
C ASP A 284 14.08 3.46 16.62
N HIS A 285 13.95 4.08 17.78
CA HIS A 285 14.52 3.57 19.04
C HIS A 285 13.72 2.40 19.64
N SER A 286 12.52 2.13 19.15
CA SER A 286 11.65 1.06 19.67
C SER A 286 11.88 -0.29 19.00
N ALA A 287 12.62 -0.32 17.89
CA ALA A 287 12.83 -1.53 17.13
C ALA A 287 14.00 -2.36 17.67
N ASP A 288 13.86 -3.68 17.61
CA ASP A 288 14.99 -4.59 17.80
C ASP A 288 16.10 -4.22 16.82
N ALA A 289 17.25 -3.81 17.35
CA ALA A 289 18.36 -3.31 16.55
C ALA A 289 18.84 -4.36 15.52
N GLY A 290 18.70 -5.65 15.83
CA GLY A 290 19.07 -6.75 14.96
C GLY A 290 18.16 -6.91 13.75
N TYR A 291 16.84 -6.87 13.95
CA TYR A 291 15.86 -6.93 12.86
C TYR A 291 15.84 -5.63 12.05
N ALA A 292 15.81 -4.47 12.72
CA ALA A 292 15.85 -3.16 12.07
C ALA A 292 17.09 -3.01 11.18
N GLY A 293 18.27 -3.43 11.66
CA GLY A 293 19.50 -3.45 10.87
C GLY A 293 19.43 -4.35 9.62
N GLN A 294 18.75 -5.50 9.70
CA GLN A 294 18.56 -6.37 8.53
C GLN A 294 17.59 -5.78 7.50
N VAL A 295 16.52 -5.14 7.96
CA VAL A 295 15.59 -4.41 7.07
C VAL A 295 16.34 -3.25 6.41
N GLN A 296 17.04 -2.42 7.20
CA GLN A 296 17.85 -1.31 6.70
C GLN A 296 18.83 -1.77 5.63
N HIS A 297 19.63 -2.81 5.90
CA HIS A 297 20.58 -3.35 4.94
C HIS A 297 19.93 -3.81 3.63
N SER A 298 18.76 -4.46 3.72
CA SER A 298 18.00 -4.90 2.54
C SER A 298 17.48 -3.72 1.72
N LEU A 299 17.07 -2.63 2.38
CA LEU A 299 16.65 -1.40 1.72
C LEU A 299 17.83 -0.67 1.07
N GLU A 300 18.95 -0.52 1.77
CA GLU A 300 20.16 0.09 1.22
C GLU A 300 20.64 -0.63 -0.04
N ALA A 301 20.63 -1.97 -0.03
CA ALA A 301 20.97 -2.77 -1.20
C ALA A 301 20.01 -2.53 -2.38
N LEU A 302 18.70 -2.41 -2.13
CA LEU A 302 17.72 -2.06 -3.16
C LEU A 302 17.95 -0.63 -3.69
N LEU A 303 18.23 0.33 -2.81
CA LEU A 303 18.46 1.73 -3.19
C LEU A 303 19.72 1.88 -4.04
N GLN A 304 20.80 1.20 -3.68
CA GLN A 304 22.02 1.15 -4.47
C GLN A 304 21.77 0.57 -5.87
N LYS A 305 21.01 -0.53 -5.97
CA LYS A 305 20.59 -1.10 -7.26
C LYS A 305 19.74 -0.13 -8.10
N ALA A 306 18.93 0.70 -7.44
CA ALA A 306 18.16 1.76 -8.07
C ALA A 306 18.99 3.01 -8.46
N GLY A 307 20.29 3.00 -8.19
CA GLY A 307 21.19 4.13 -8.43
C GLY A 307 20.94 5.30 -7.49
N LEU A 308 20.52 5.03 -6.25
CA LEU A 308 20.42 6.02 -5.17
C LEU A 308 21.48 5.72 -4.12
N GLU A 309 22.13 6.76 -3.60
CA GLU A 309 23.08 6.63 -2.50
C GLU A 309 22.35 6.75 -1.16
N PRO A 310 22.32 5.72 -0.30
CA PRO A 310 21.56 5.77 0.95
C PRO A 310 22.01 6.86 1.92
N SER A 311 23.30 7.21 1.91
CA SER A 311 23.89 8.33 2.66
C SER A 311 23.16 9.64 2.37
N HIS A 312 23.01 9.99 1.09
CA HIS A 312 22.34 11.23 0.66
C HIS A 312 20.87 11.31 1.10
N LEU A 313 20.17 10.19 1.20
CA LEU A 313 18.78 10.16 1.66
C LEU A 313 18.64 10.43 3.17
N LEU A 314 19.75 10.37 3.90
CA LEU A 314 19.84 10.62 5.34
C LEU A 314 20.42 12.00 5.66
N ASP A 315 20.78 12.78 4.63
CA ASP A 315 21.30 14.13 4.80
C ASP A 315 20.28 15.04 5.50
N ALA A 316 20.82 16.04 6.20
CA ALA A 316 20.01 17.11 6.77
C ALA A 316 19.24 17.84 5.65
N PRO A 317 18.02 18.32 5.91
CA PRO A 317 17.32 19.15 4.94
C PRO A 317 18.09 20.46 4.73
N LYS A 318 17.91 21.10 3.58
CA LYS A 318 18.43 22.46 3.39
C LYS A 318 17.79 23.38 4.44
N ARG A 319 18.63 24.05 5.23
CA ARG A 319 18.20 24.97 6.28
C ARG A 319 17.30 26.07 5.70
N GLU A 320 16.12 26.24 6.28
CA GLU A 320 15.23 27.38 6.05
C GLU A 320 15.61 28.54 6.99
N ASP A 321 15.25 29.77 6.60
CA ASP A 321 15.62 30.99 7.33
C ASP A 321 15.21 30.90 8.81
N HIS A 322 16.13 31.27 9.70
CA HIS A 322 15.97 31.27 11.16
C HIS A 322 15.73 29.89 11.81
N CYS A 323 15.76 28.78 11.06
CA CYS A 323 15.67 27.45 11.67
C CYS A 323 16.96 27.11 12.41
N VAL A 324 16.88 26.63 13.64
CA VAL A 324 18.05 26.28 14.48
C VAL A 324 18.21 24.77 14.67
N SER A 325 17.14 24.01 14.47
CA SER A 325 17.14 22.54 14.56
C SER A 325 16.21 21.90 13.54
N TYR A 326 16.40 20.60 13.31
CA TYR A 326 15.55 19.77 12.47
C TYR A 326 15.35 18.37 13.06
N CYS A 327 14.26 17.72 12.65
CA CYS A 327 14.02 16.32 12.99
C CYS A 327 14.68 15.39 11.97
N PRO A 328 15.62 14.50 12.36
CA PRO A 328 16.26 13.60 11.42
C PRO A 328 15.33 12.48 10.89
N ARG A 329 14.13 12.31 11.47
CA ARG A 329 13.14 11.33 11.00
C ARG A 329 12.25 11.89 9.89
N CYS A 330 11.51 12.97 10.17
CA CYS A 330 10.56 13.57 9.22
C CYS A 330 11.08 14.77 8.44
N LEU A 331 12.27 15.29 8.78
CA LEU A 331 12.90 16.50 8.22
C LEU A 331 12.18 17.81 8.51
N ALA A 332 11.23 17.84 9.45
CA ALA A 332 10.63 19.09 9.92
C ALA A 332 11.70 19.99 10.57
N GLN A 333 11.67 21.29 10.26
CA GLN A 333 12.60 22.29 10.76
C GLN A 333 11.93 23.17 11.81
N TYR A 334 12.70 23.65 12.78
CA TYR A 334 12.20 24.46 13.89
C TYR A 334 13.06 25.69 14.15
N THR A 335 12.41 26.83 14.39
CA THR A 335 13.04 28.12 14.72
C THR A 335 13.43 28.26 16.20
N LYS A 336 13.01 27.30 17.05
CA LYS A 336 13.35 27.24 18.47
C LYS A 336 13.97 25.89 18.78
N ALA A 337 14.94 25.87 19.69
CA ALA A 337 15.45 24.62 20.24
C ALA A 337 14.30 23.88 20.97
N ARG A 338 14.03 22.64 20.54
CA ARG A 338 13.03 21.75 21.15
C ARG A 338 13.69 20.39 21.42
N GLY A 339 13.20 19.69 22.44
CA GLY A 339 13.63 18.32 22.72
C GLY A 339 13.02 17.30 21.76
N ASP A 340 11.77 17.52 21.35
CA ASP A 340 10.96 16.59 20.57
C ASP A 340 10.35 17.23 19.31
N CYS A 341 10.13 16.40 18.30
CA CYS A 341 9.48 16.75 17.05
C CYS A 341 7.96 16.81 17.23
N ALA A 342 7.33 17.94 16.91
CA ALA A 342 5.88 18.09 17.00
C ALA A 342 5.10 17.26 15.96
N ASP A 343 5.74 16.89 14.84
CA ASP A 343 5.08 16.21 13.73
C ASP A 343 5.09 14.69 13.88
N CYS A 344 6.19 14.12 14.39
CA CYS A 344 6.36 12.66 14.50
C CYS A 344 6.77 12.16 15.89
N GLY A 345 6.88 13.04 16.90
CA GLY A 345 7.20 12.68 18.28
C GLY A 345 8.64 12.18 18.51
N PHE A 346 9.53 12.31 17.53
CA PHE A 346 10.92 11.86 17.63
C PHE A 346 11.77 12.79 18.52
N SER A 347 12.68 12.22 19.29
CA SER A 347 13.63 12.93 20.17
C SER A 347 14.96 12.14 20.25
N PRO A 348 16.14 12.81 20.27
CA PRO A 348 16.34 14.26 20.27
C PRO A 348 16.34 14.90 18.87
N LEU A 349 16.03 16.19 18.76
CA LEU A 349 16.23 16.96 17.52
C LEU A 349 17.73 17.26 17.27
N HIS A 350 18.11 17.37 16.01
CA HIS A 350 19.48 17.74 15.61
C HIS A 350 19.57 19.26 15.40
N ALA A 351 20.63 19.89 15.91
CA ALA A 351 20.92 21.29 15.59
C ALA A 351 21.47 21.41 14.16
N PHE A 352 21.17 22.51 13.47
CA PHE A 352 21.94 22.87 12.27
C PHE A 352 23.36 23.28 12.69
N PRO A 353 24.39 22.95 11.90
CA PRO A 353 25.71 23.52 12.12
C PRO A 353 25.58 25.05 12.11
N GLU A 354 26.23 25.72 13.07
CA GLU A 354 26.29 27.18 13.07
C GLU A 354 26.82 27.61 11.70
N GLU A 355 26.10 28.49 11.02
CA GLU A 355 26.65 29.21 9.88
C GLU A 355 27.86 29.95 10.43
N GLN A 356 29.05 29.37 10.23
CA GLN A 356 30.31 30.02 10.53
C GLN A 356 30.23 31.35 9.81
N GLY A 357 30.02 32.41 10.59
CA GLY A 357 29.58 33.70 10.09
C GLY A 357 30.47 34.04 8.90
N ILE A 358 29.86 34.16 7.72
CA ILE A 358 30.52 34.75 6.57
C ILE A 358 30.91 36.13 7.07
N ALA A 359 32.17 36.28 7.48
CA ALA A 359 32.70 37.53 7.97
C ALA A 359 32.41 38.54 6.88
N THR A 360 31.44 39.41 7.12
CA THR A 360 31.13 40.51 6.22
C THR A 360 32.38 41.35 6.19
N SER A 361 33.19 41.14 5.14
CA SER A 361 34.40 41.90 4.91
C SER A 361 33.99 43.36 4.88
N PRO A 362 34.45 44.19 5.82
CA PRO A 362 34.12 45.61 5.82
C PRO A 362 34.77 46.23 4.58
N ASN A 363 33.95 46.76 3.67
CA ASN A 363 34.40 47.68 2.63
C ASN A 363 34.79 49.02 3.23
#